data_AF-A0A353X4Y0-F1
#
_entry.id   AF-A0A353X4Y0-F1
#
_cell.length_a   1.000
_cell.length_b   1.000
_cell.length_c   1.000
_cell.angle_alpha   90.00
_cell.angle_beta   90.00
_cell.angle_gamma   90.00
#
_symmetry.space_group_name_H-M   'P 1'
#
loop_
_entity.id
_entity.type
_entity.pdbx_description
1 polymer ?
#
loop_
_entity_poly.entity_id
_entity_poly.type
_entity_poly.pdbx_seq_one_letter_code
_entity_poly.pdbx_strand_id
1 'polypeptide(L)'
;ELLARPREVLGVQKGLGARAPMGGDEAALIRARAQALLDTKDFAGASEQLRALLLAGHGNAATLNTLAKIARLRFAYADARAIARVSMAADLRAQGVEAPFLAARNAASTIAGPRDIWPFVRAAALSIATKPDTVTFCTMTLEQYDDYADPAPLADLLERTVALDGSLTDRRAQALIALNQAERAVEVVEHMLEAPDAPKQKLAVVYSQALSFMDDLTGARRASGAALALGENALSVREALRLCVLEGDYARGLALLTHAQECKIELGDMLPRKMYFGARMIGEALKMFVEIPHKAPLQAHFRDKYYDCTDPEAQAAGGLLVLPIFGPGDELRFASIYNLLPDILPHKSFTLGCEPRLHALFARSFPRIPFVSIKRLRFDRLDLADYNTLPGSDLIGVLDNRGMAALREADQVALVTDFLHKALPDYDAFPGAAYLTPDADGARAWSAQLPKGPLVGLSWRSSLTTHSRNEHYLTVEELAPLFAIPGVTFVNLQYDDCAEELAWVEAR
;
A
#
# COMPACT_ATOMS: atom_id res chain seq x y z
N GLU A 1 -53.27 -12.48 5.37
CA GLU A 1 -53.35 -13.83 5.99
C GLU A 1 -52.01 -14.53 6.24
N LEU A 2 -50.85 -13.86 6.10
CA LEU A 2 -49.52 -14.41 6.43
C LEU A 2 -48.83 -13.70 7.61
N LEU A 3 -49.61 -13.11 8.52
CA LEU A 3 -49.12 -12.44 9.74
C LEU A 3 -49.93 -12.80 11.00
N ALA A 4 -50.50 -14.01 11.04
CA ALA A 4 -51.16 -14.50 12.25
C ALA A 4 -50.93 -16.01 12.42
N ARG A 5 -49.86 -16.40 13.10
CA ARG A 5 -49.93 -17.31 14.26
C ARG A 5 -48.54 -17.56 14.90
N PRO A 6 -48.50 -17.76 16.23
CA PRO A 6 -47.30 -17.70 17.05
C PRO A 6 -46.59 -19.05 17.16
N ARG A 7 -45.29 -18.97 17.50
CA ARG A 7 -44.49 -19.96 18.24
C ARG A 7 -45.18 -21.30 18.53
N GLU A 8 -44.91 -22.33 17.73
CA GLU A 8 -44.92 -23.76 18.13
C GLU A 8 -44.71 -24.67 16.91
N VAL A 9 -43.52 -24.65 16.29
CA VAL A 9 -43.06 -25.77 15.46
C VAL A 9 -41.54 -25.91 15.61
N LEU A 10 -41.09 -26.43 16.75
CA LEU A 10 -39.79 -27.09 16.88
C LEU A 10 -39.95 -28.26 17.85
N GLY A 11 -40.70 -29.27 17.41
CA GLY A 11 -40.67 -30.60 17.98
C GLY A 11 -39.63 -31.46 17.26
N VAL A 12 -38.34 -31.24 17.56
CA VAL A 12 -37.28 -32.21 17.23
C VAL A 12 -36.26 -32.26 18.38
N GLN A 13 -36.34 -33.37 19.11
CA GLN A 13 -35.29 -34.04 19.91
C GLN A 13 -34.50 -33.23 20.95
N LYS A 14 -34.99 -33.33 22.19
CA LYS A 14 -34.16 -33.39 23.41
C LYS A 14 -33.12 -34.51 23.26
N GLY A 15 -31.87 -34.16 22.98
CA GLY A 15 -30.79 -35.12 22.80
C GLY A 15 -29.41 -34.54 22.52
N LEU A 16 -29.15 -33.29 22.89
CA LEU A 16 -27.81 -32.71 22.98
C LEU A 16 -27.78 -31.97 24.29
N GLY A 17 -26.93 -32.40 25.23
CA GLY A 17 -26.79 -31.76 26.52
C GLY A 17 -26.61 -30.26 26.33
N ALA A 18 -27.48 -29.46 26.95
CA ALA A 18 -27.38 -28.01 26.95
C ALA A 18 -26.01 -27.67 27.55
N ARG A 19 -25.05 -27.31 26.70
CA ARG A 19 -23.84 -26.62 27.15
C ARG A 19 -24.32 -25.40 27.92
N ALA A 20 -23.77 -25.19 29.12
CA ALA A 20 -24.04 -23.98 29.88
C ALA A 20 -23.86 -22.76 28.95
N PRO A 21 -24.73 -21.74 29.03
CA PRO A 21 -24.57 -20.55 28.21
C PRO A 21 -23.19 -19.95 28.48
N MET A 22 -22.43 -19.75 27.41
CA MET A 22 -21.07 -19.22 27.46
C MET A 22 -21.07 -17.90 28.26
N GLY A 23 -20.29 -17.85 29.33
CA GLY A 23 -20.15 -16.66 30.16
C GLY A 23 -19.38 -15.53 29.46
N GLY A 24 -19.45 -14.31 29.98
CA GLY A 24 -18.70 -13.17 29.44
C GLY A 24 -17.18 -13.39 29.44
N ASP A 25 -16.65 -14.00 30.49
CA ASP A 25 -15.21 -14.30 30.62
C ASP A 25 -14.76 -15.37 29.62
N GLU A 26 -15.60 -16.37 29.37
CA GLU A 26 -15.34 -17.41 28.37
C GLU A 26 -15.36 -16.83 26.95
N ALA A 27 -16.29 -15.93 26.66
CA ALA A 27 -16.34 -15.23 25.37
C ALA A 27 -15.10 -14.33 25.16
N ALA A 28 -14.63 -13.63 26.21
CA ALA A 28 -13.42 -12.83 26.15
C ALA A 28 -12.17 -13.69 25.86
N LEU A 29 -12.07 -14.85 26.52
CA LEU A 29 -10.98 -15.80 26.29
C LEU A 29 -10.97 -16.33 24.84
N ILE A 30 -12.14 -16.67 24.29
CA ILE A 30 -12.24 -17.14 22.90
C ILE A 30 -11.85 -16.02 21.91
N ARG A 31 -12.19 -14.76 22.19
CA ARG A 31 -11.72 -13.61 21.38
C ARG A 31 -10.21 -13.48 21.42
N ALA A 32 -9.60 -13.55 22.61
CA ALA A 32 -8.15 -13.48 22.77
C ALA A 32 -7.44 -14.62 22.03
N ARG A 33 -7.98 -15.84 22.13
CA ARG A 33 -7.47 -17.01 21.38
C ARG A 33 -7.61 -16.83 19.87
N ALA A 34 -8.75 -16.31 19.39
CA ALA A 34 -8.93 -16.01 17.97
C ALA A 34 -7.90 -15.00 17.48
N GLN A 35 -7.59 -13.97 18.27
CA GLN A 35 -6.56 -12.99 17.94
C GLN A 35 -5.17 -13.61 17.88
N ALA A 36 -4.78 -14.42 18.87
CA ALA A 36 -3.48 -15.09 18.86
C ALA A 36 -3.31 -16.00 17.62
N LEU A 37 -4.38 -16.69 17.20
CA LEU A 37 -4.37 -17.51 15.98
C LEU A 37 -4.25 -16.66 14.70
N LEU A 38 -4.85 -15.46 14.67
CA LEU A 38 -4.67 -14.52 13.56
C LEU A 38 -3.24 -14.00 13.47
N ASP A 39 -2.62 -13.73 14.61
CA ASP A 39 -1.24 -13.24 14.69
C ASP A 39 -0.25 -14.29 14.18
N THR A 40 -0.54 -15.58 14.39
CA THR A 40 0.22 -16.71 13.83
C THR A 40 -0.29 -17.20 12.47
N LYS A 41 -1.18 -16.43 11.81
CA LYS A 41 -1.76 -16.75 10.49
C LYS A 41 -2.52 -18.08 10.41
N ASP A 42 -2.93 -18.66 11.55
CA ASP A 42 -3.87 -19.79 11.57
C ASP A 42 -5.31 -19.29 11.36
N PHE A 43 -5.61 -19.02 10.09
CA PHE A 43 -6.92 -18.54 9.67
C PHE A 43 -8.05 -19.55 9.88
N ALA A 44 -7.74 -20.85 9.86
CA ALA A 44 -8.73 -21.90 10.05
C ALA A 44 -9.17 -21.95 11.52
N GLY A 45 -8.19 -22.03 12.43
CA GLY A 45 -8.43 -22.01 13.88
C GLY A 45 -9.11 -20.71 14.33
N ALA A 46 -8.64 -19.55 13.84
CA ALA A 46 -9.27 -18.27 14.16
C ALA A 46 -10.74 -18.22 13.71
N SER A 47 -11.05 -18.73 12.50
CA SER A 47 -12.42 -18.78 12.01
C SER A 47 -13.32 -19.66 12.87
N GLU A 48 -12.81 -20.80 13.34
CA GLU A 48 -13.54 -21.70 14.23
C GLU A 48 -13.90 -21.02 15.55
N GLN A 49 -12.95 -20.35 16.20
CA GLN A 49 -13.19 -19.61 17.44
C GLN A 49 -14.27 -18.51 17.26
N LEU A 50 -14.18 -17.74 16.17
CA LEU A 50 -15.14 -16.66 15.90
C LEU A 50 -16.53 -17.18 15.54
N ARG A 51 -16.63 -18.33 14.86
CA ARG A 51 -17.92 -19.00 14.60
C ARG A 51 -18.56 -19.49 15.90
N ALA A 52 -17.76 -20.03 16.83
CA ALA A 52 -18.26 -20.42 18.15
C ALA A 52 -18.86 -19.22 18.91
N LEU A 53 -18.20 -18.05 18.87
CA LEU A 53 -18.73 -16.80 19.46
C LEU A 53 -20.07 -16.38 18.83
N LEU A 54 -20.18 -16.44 17.49
CA LEU A 54 -21.42 -16.13 16.79
C LEU A 54 -22.56 -17.06 17.22
N LEU A 55 -22.32 -18.37 17.22
CA LEU A 55 -23.32 -19.39 17.57
C LEU A 55 -23.74 -19.32 19.04
N ALA A 56 -22.83 -18.88 19.93
CA ALA A 56 -23.12 -18.67 21.35
C ALA A 56 -23.85 -17.35 21.65
N GLY A 57 -24.19 -16.54 20.63
CA GLY A 57 -24.88 -15.26 20.81
C GLY A 57 -23.97 -14.10 21.25
N HIS A 58 -22.64 -14.30 21.25
CA HIS A 58 -21.64 -13.29 21.59
C HIS A 58 -21.05 -12.58 20.36
N GLY A 59 -21.55 -12.87 19.16
CA GLY A 59 -21.11 -12.22 17.94
C GLY A 59 -21.62 -10.79 17.78
N ASN A 60 -20.80 -9.94 17.15
CA ASN A 60 -21.15 -8.56 16.81
C ASN A 60 -20.57 -8.19 15.42
N ALA A 61 -20.81 -6.97 14.95
CA ALA A 61 -20.29 -6.48 13.66
C ALA A 61 -18.76 -6.64 13.56
N ALA A 62 -18.00 -6.39 14.62
CA ALA A 62 -16.55 -6.61 14.64
C ALA A 62 -16.17 -8.08 14.41
N THR A 63 -16.92 -9.02 15.00
CA THR A 63 -16.75 -10.46 14.80
C THR A 63 -16.99 -10.85 13.34
N LEU A 64 -18.05 -10.31 12.73
CA LEU A 64 -18.36 -10.51 11.31
C LEU A 64 -17.31 -9.88 10.40
N ASN A 65 -16.83 -8.67 10.70
CA ASN A 65 -15.76 -8.01 9.95
C ASN A 65 -14.47 -8.85 9.96
N THR A 66 -14.09 -9.40 11.12
CA THR A 66 -12.93 -10.29 11.23
C THR A 66 -13.11 -11.57 10.43
N LEU A 67 -14.31 -12.18 10.47
CA LEU A 67 -14.61 -13.35 9.63
C LEU A 67 -14.58 -13.04 8.13
N ALA A 68 -15.07 -11.87 7.71
CA ALA A 68 -14.97 -11.43 6.31
C ALA A 68 -13.50 -11.23 5.89
N LYS A 69 -12.67 -10.66 6.76
CA LYS A 69 -11.22 -10.52 6.52
C LYS A 69 -10.53 -11.89 6.40
N ILE A 70 -10.86 -12.84 7.29
CA ILE A 70 -10.34 -14.21 7.24
C ILE A 70 -10.75 -14.90 5.95
N ALA A 71 -12.03 -14.84 5.58
CA ALA A 71 -12.53 -15.45 4.34
C ALA A 71 -11.78 -14.90 3.12
N ARG A 72 -11.57 -13.58 3.05
CA ARG A 72 -10.77 -12.94 2.00
C ARG A 72 -9.31 -13.44 2.00
N LEU A 73 -8.67 -13.49 3.18
CA LEU A 73 -7.29 -13.98 3.32
C LEU A 73 -7.16 -15.44 2.85
N ARG A 74 -8.22 -16.24 2.98
CA ARG A 74 -8.28 -17.62 2.49
C ARG A 74 -8.77 -17.76 1.04
N PHE A 75 -8.77 -16.65 0.27
CA PHE A 75 -9.28 -16.60 -1.11
C PHE A 75 -10.78 -16.93 -1.26
N ALA A 76 -11.55 -17.02 -0.17
CA ALA A 76 -12.99 -17.23 -0.16
C ALA A 76 -13.74 -15.89 -0.31
N TYR A 77 -13.54 -15.22 -1.43
CA TYR A 77 -14.05 -13.86 -1.67
C TYR A 77 -15.59 -13.77 -1.72
N ALA A 78 -16.26 -14.80 -2.23
CA ALA A 78 -17.73 -14.87 -2.23
C ALA A 78 -18.27 -14.88 -0.79
N ASP A 79 -17.68 -15.71 0.08
CA ASP A 79 -18.01 -15.75 1.51
C ASP A 79 -17.67 -14.43 2.19
N ALA A 80 -16.50 -13.86 1.89
CA ALA A 80 -16.06 -12.58 2.45
C ALA A 80 -17.06 -11.45 2.13
N ARG A 81 -17.57 -11.42 0.89
CA ARG A 81 -18.60 -10.47 0.45
C ARG A 81 -19.95 -10.73 1.12
N ALA A 82 -20.36 -11.99 1.25
CA ALA A 82 -21.60 -12.35 1.93
C ALA A 82 -21.56 -11.96 3.41
N ILE A 83 -20.47 -12.27 4.12
CA ILE A 83 -20.27 -11.92 5.53
C ILE A 83 -20.23 -10.40 5.71
N ALA A 84 -19.54 -9.67 4.84
CA ALA A 84 -19.49 -8.21 4.90
C ALA A 84 -20.90 -7.59 4.76
N ARG A 85 -21.74 -8.11 3.86
CA ARG A 85 -23.15 -7.68 3.73
C ARG A 85 -23.98 -7.95 4.98
N VAL A 86 -23.79 -9.12 5.60
CA VAL A 86 -24.47 -9.44 6.87
C VAL A 86 -23.98 -8.49 7.97
N SER A 87 -22.68 -8.19 8.03
CA SER A 87 -22.11 -7.22 8.98
C SER A 87 -22.74 -5.84 8.82
N MET A 88 -22.87 -5.36 7.57
CA MET A 88 -23.54 -4.10 7.26
C MET A 88 -25.00 -4.08 7.70
N ALA A 89 -25.75 -5.17 7.47
CA ALA A 89 -27.16 -5.27 7.86
C ALA A 89 -27.35 -5.39 9.39
N ALA A 90 -26.40 -6.02 10.08
CA ALA A 90 -26.42 -6.17 11.53
C ALA A 90 -26.10 -4.87 12.27
N ASP A 91 -25.39 -3.95 11.62
CA ASP A 91 -25.06 -2.64 12.15
C ASP A 91 -26.14 -1.59 11.80
N LEU A 92 -27.31 -1.74 12.43
CA LEU A 92 -28.49 -0.90 12.22
C LEU A 92 -28.27 0.61 12.52
N ARG A 93 -27.19 0.97 13.22
CA ARG A 93 -26.83 2.36 13.55
C ARG A 93 -25.72 2.92 12.66
N ALA A 94 -25.22 2.16 11.68
CA ALA A 94 -24.09 2.52 10.83
C ALA A 94 -22.85 2.99 11.63
N GLN A 95 -22.63 2.45 12.83
CA GLN A 95 -21.45 2.78 13.64
C GLN A 95 -20.19 2.06 13.15
N GLY A 96 -20.38 1.00 12.37
CA GLY A 96 -19.41 0.14 11.71
C GLY A 96 -18.98 0.69 10.36
N VAL A 97 -18.26 1.81 10.41
CA VAL A 97 -17.50 2.45 9.32
C VAL A 97 -16.72 1.44 8.45
N GLU A 98 -16.34 0.30 9.01
CA GLU A 98 -15.50 -0.70 8.37
C GLU A 98 -16.25 -1.66 7.43
N ALA A 99 -17.52 -1.96 7.67
CA ALA A 99 -18.23 -3.01 6.92
C ALA A 99 -18.49 -2.64 5.44
N PRO A 100 -18.93 -1.41 5.11
CA PRO A 100 -19.04 -0.97 3.71
C PRO A 100 -17.71 -1.00 2.97
N PHE A 101 -16.63 -0.54 3.61
CA PHE A 101 -15.28 -0.58 3.05
C PHE A 101 -14.82 -2.01 2.77
N LEU A 102 -15.05 -2.95 3.70
CA LEU A 102 -14.75 -4.37 3.49
C LEU A 102 -15.58 -4.95 2.34
N ALA A 103 -16.86 -4.58 2.21
CA ALA A 103 -17.71 -5.01 1.11
C ALA A 103 -17.19 -4.50 -0.24
N ALA A 104 -16.76 -3.23 -0.32
CA ALA A 104 -16.15 -2.65 -1.51
C ALA A 104 -14.86 -3.37 -1.88
N ARG A 105 -13.93 -3.50 -0.92
CA ARG A 105 -12.66 -4.20 -1.12
C ARG A 105 -12.84 -5.65 -1.58
N ASN A 106 -13.78 -6.37 -0.99
CA ASN A 106 -14.06 -7.76 -1.34
C ASN A 106 -14.74 -7.90 -2.70
N ALA A 107 -15.56 -6.92 -3.12
CA ALA A 107 -16.17 -6.91 -4.44
C ALA A 107 -15.13 -6.72 -5.56
N ALA A 108 -14.10 -5.89 -5.32
CA ALA A 108 -13.01 -5.67 -6.27
C ALA A 108 -12.11 -6.89 -6.50
N SER A 109 -12.03 -7.83 -5.54
CA SER A 109 -11.12 -8.97 -5.64
C SER A 109 -11.60 -10.12 -6.53
N THR A 110 -12.85 -10.08 -7.04
CA THR A 110 -13.43 -11.13 -7.89
C THR A 110 -14.22 -10.54 -9.04
N ILE A 111 -13.51 -9.96 -10.01
CA ILE A 111 -14.11 -9.39 -11.21
C ILE A 111 -14.24 -10.53 -12.24
N ALA A 112 -15.48 -10.95 -12.54
CA ALA A 112 -15.75 -11.96 -13.57
C ALA A 112 -16.37 -11.37 -14.85
N GLY A 113 -16.81 -10.10 -14.83
CA GLY A 113 -17.29 -9.41 -16.01
C GLY A 113 -17.94 -8.04 -15.74
N PRO A 114 -18.52 -7.38 -16.77
CA PRO A 114 -18.99 -6.00 -16.69
C PRO A 114 -20.16 -5.79 -15.69
N ARG A 115 -20.94 -6.83 -15.39
CA ARG A 115 -22.03 -6.75 -14.41
C ARG A 115 -21.53 -6.73 -12.95
N ASP A 116 -20.27 -7.06 -12.71
CA ASP A 116 -19.68 -7.13 -11.36
C ASP A 116 -19.23 -5.77 -10.81
N ILE A 117 -19.24 -4.72 -11.63
CA ILE A 117 -18.89 -3.35 -11.20
C ILE A 117 -19.93 -2.75 -10.24
N TRP A 118 -21.22 -2.96 -10.46
CA TRP A 118 -22.28 -2.33 -9.66
C TRP A 118 -22.32 -2.74 -8.18
N PRO A 119 -22.07 -4.02 -7.82
CA PRO A 119 -21.80 -4.37 -6.44
C PRO A 119 -20.66 -3.60 -5.78
N PHE A 120 -19.57 -3.36 -6.51
CA PHE A 120 -18.46 -2.56 -6.03
C PHE A 120 -18.87 -1.10 -5.87
N VAL A 121 -19.41 -0.45 -6.92
CA VAL A 121 -19.84 0.96 -6.90
C VAL A 121 -20.81 1.25 -5.74
N ARG A 122 -21.80 0.37 -5.50
CA ARG A 122 -22.73 0.55 -4.37
C ARG A 122 -22.04 0.47 -3.01
N ALA A 123 -21.12 -0.47 -2.83
CA ALA A 123 -20.38 -0.61 -1.58
C ALA A 123 -19.38 0.53 -1.38
N ALA A 124 -18.73 0.98 -2.47
CA ALA A 124 -17.83 2.11 -2.49
C ALA A 124 -18.54 3.42 -2.13
N ALA A 125 -19.70 3.71 -2.73
CA ALA A 125 -20.49 4.89 -2.40
C ALA A 125 -20.89 4.91 -0.92
N LEU A 126 -21.32 3.76 -0.36
CA LEU A 126 -21.64 3.67 1.06
C LEU A 126 -20.39 3.76 1.96
N SER A 127 -19.26 3.22 1.52
CA SER A 127 -17.97 3.38 2.20
C SER A 127 -17.59 4.85 2.27
N ILE A 128 -17.70 5.60 1.18
CA ILE A 128 -17.39 7.02 1.14
C ILE A 128 -18.38 7.81 2.02
N ALA A 129 -19.68 7.53 1.94
CA ALA A 129 -20.69 8.21 2.75
C ALA A 129 -20.50 8.01 4.27
N THR A 130 -19.90 6.89 4.69
CA THR A 130 -19.65 6.58 6.12
C THR A 130 -18.20 6.82 6.55
N LYS A 131 -17.28 6.87 5.58
CA LYS A 131 -15.84 7.01 5.74
C LYS A 131 -15.26 7.78 4.53
N PRO A 132 -15.43 9.11 4.47
CA PRO A 132 -15.08 9.90 3.29
C PRO A 132 -13.63 9.74 2.83
N ASP A 133 -12.69 9.54 3.76
CA ASP A 133 -11.26 9.32 3.49
C ASP A 133 -10.98 8.02 2.71
N THR A 134 -11.98 7.18 2.45
CA THR A 134 -11.87 6.02 1.56
C THR A 134 -12.05 6.34 0.07
N VAL A 135 -12.36 7.59 -0.29
CA VAL A 135 -12.61 8.00 -1.69
C VAL A 135 -11.47 7.63 -2.62
N THR A 136 -10.22 7.92 -2.27
CA THR A 136 -9.04 7.62 -3.09
C THR A 136 -8.89 6.12 -3.36
N PHE A 137 -9.09 5.28 -2.34
CA PHE A 137 -9.05 3.84 -2.54
C PHE A 137 -10.14 3.39 -3.52
N CYS A 138 -11.35 3.92 -3.35
CA CYS A 138 -12.50 3.53 -4.17
C CYS A 138 -12.35 3.97 -5.63
N THR A 139 -11.87 5.20 -5.88
CA THR A 139 -11.65 5.71 -7.24
C THR A 139 -10.50 4.99 -7.93
N MET A 140 -9.35 4.79 -7.26
CA MET A 140 -8.23 4.00 -7.81
C MET A 140 -8.63 2.55 -8.14
N THR A 141 -9.54 1.97 -7.35
CA THR A 141 -10.00 0.59 -7.62
C THR A 141 -10.92 0.52 -8.85
N LEU A 142 -11.50 1.62 -9.33
CA LEU A 142 -12.28 1.64 -10.57
C LEU A 142 -11.41 1.37 -11.81
N GLU A 143 -10.12 1.68 -11.77
CA GLU A 143 -9.19 1.40 -12.87
C GLU A 143 -9.14 -0.10 -13.22
N GLN A 144 -9.49 -0.99 -12.28
CA GLN A 144 -9.58 -2.44 -12.51
C GLN A 144 -10.73 -2.86 -13.44
N TYR A 145 -11.62 -1.92 -13.78
CA TYR A 145 -12.82 -2.15 -14.58
C TYR A 145 -12.78 -1.44 -15.94
N ASP A 146 -11.65 -0.86 -16.33
CA ASP A 146 -11.46 -0.14 -17.60
C ASP A 146 -11.85 -0.98 -18.83
N ASP A 147 -11.60 -2.29 -18.80
CA ASP A 147 -12.04 -3.29 -19.78
C ASP A 147 -13.57 -3.33 -19.99
N TYR A 148 -14.35 -2.84 -19.02
CA TYR A 148 -15.80 -3.05 -18.92
C TYR A 148 -16.63 -1.77 -18.92
N ALA A 149 -16.09 -0.69 -18.37
CA ALA A 149 -16.74 0.60 -18.25
C ALA A 149 -15.69 1.70 -18.18
N ASP A 150 -16.00 2.86 -18.74
CA ASP A 150 -15.21 4.06 -18.51
C ASP A 150 -15.22 4.39 -17.00
N PRO A 151 -14.06 4.37 -16.33
CA PRO A 151 -13.99 4.65 -14.90
C PRO A 151 -14.30 6.12 -14.57
N ALA A 152 -14.14 7.07 -15.50
CA ALA A 152 -14.21 8.49 -15.21
C ALA A 152 -15.60 8.96 -14.72
N PRO A 153 -16.73 8.63 -15.37
CA PRO A 153 -18.06 9.00 -14.87
C PRO A 153 -18.40 8.37 -13.50
N LEU A 154 -17.88 7.16 -13.25
CA LEU A 154 -18.10 6.48 -11.97
C LEU A 154 -17.23 7.08 -10.87
N ALA A 155 -16.01 7.50 -11.19
CA ALA A 155 -15.15 8.24 -10.28
C ALA A 155 -15.81 9.56 -9.88
N ASP A 156 -16.26 10.37 -10.84
CA ASP A 156 -17.00 11.63 -10.56
C ASP A 156 -18.22 11.38 -9.66
N LEU A 157 -18.99 10.32 -9.89
CA LEU A 157 -20.12 9.94 -9.02
C LEU A 157 -19.67 9.63 -7.58
N LEU A 158 -18.60 8.85 -7.41
CA LEU A 158 -18.06 8.51 -6.09
C LEU A 158 -17.50 9.74 -5.37
N GLU A 159 -16.81 10.62 -6.09
CA GLU A 159 -16.28 11.89 -5.55
C GLU A 159 -17.39 12.84 -5.12
N ARG A 160 -18.47 12.96 -5.90
CA ARG A 160 -19.66 13.74 -5.54
C ARG A 160 -20.34 13.24 -4.26
N THR A 161 -20.14 11.97 -3.89
CA THR A 161 -20.65 11.46 -2.59
C THR A 161 -20.01 12.20 -1.41
N VAL A 162 -18.74 12.63 -1.52
CA VAL A 162 -18.08 13.49 -0.51
C VAL A 162 -18.71 14.88 -0.48
N ALA A 163 -19.11 15.42 -1.63
CA ALA A 163 -19.74 16.73 -1.70
C ALA A 163 -21.14 16.75 -1.07
N LEU A 164 -21.87 15.63 -1.13
CA LEU A 164 -23.17 15.44 -0.49
C LEU A 164 -23.09 15.19 1.02
N ASP A 165 -21.91 14.81 1.52
CA ASP A 165 -21.68 14.69 2.96
C ASP A 165 -21.62 16.10 3.58
N GLY A 166 -22.60 16.42 4.43
CA GLY A 166 -22.65 17.66 5.21
C GLY A 166 -21.94 17.55 6.56
N SER A 167 -21.37 16.39 6.91
CA SER A 167 -20.72 16.16 8.21
C SER A 167 -19.49 17.04 8.38
N LEU A 168 -19.19 17.44 9.62
CA LEU A 168 -17.98 18.19 9.96
C LEU A 168 -17.04 17.26 10.70
N THR A 169 -16.25 16.52 9.92
CA THR A 169 -15.34 15.48 10.42
C THR A 169 -13.95 15.64 9.81
N ASP A 170 -12.92 15.22 10.55
CA ASP A 170 -11.54 15.21 10.05
C ASP A 170 -11.38 14.32 8.81
N ARG A 171 -12.15 13.23 8.72
CA ARG A 171 -12.16 12.32 7.56
C ARG A 171 -12.70 12.98 6.31
N ARG A 172 -13.74 13.82 6.44
CA ARG A 172 -14.25 14.61 5.32
C ARG A 172 -13.23 15.65 4.88
N ALA A 173 -12.58 16.35 5.81
CA ALA A 173 -11.50 17.29 5.47
C ALA A 173 -10.36 16.57 4.73
N GLN A 174 -9.94 15.38 5.18
CA GLN A 174 -8.96 14.55 4.47
C GLN A 174 -9.42 14.11 3.08
N ALA A 175 -10.70 13.75 2.92
CA ALA A 175 -11.28 13.43 1.62
C ALA A 175 -11.25 14.63 0.68
N LEU A 176 -11.63 15.83 1.17
CA LEU A 176 -11.59 17.07 0.39
C LEU A 176 -10.16 17.42 -0.04
N ILE A 177 -9.17 17.27 0.85
CA ILE A 177 -7.74 17.40 0.49
C ILE A 177 -7.38 16.44 -0.63
N ALA A 178 -7.76 15.16 -0.52
CA ALA A 178 -7.46 14.16 -1.53
C ALA A 178 -8.09 14.48 -2.90
N LEU A 179 -9.21 15.22 -2.92
CA LEU A 179 -9.96 15.64 -4.11
C LEU A 179 -9.63 17.06 -4.60
N ASN A 180 -8.48 17.65 -4.23
CA ASN A 180 -8.11 19.04 -4.60
C ASN A 180 -9.03 20.13 -4.08
N GLN A 181 -9.73 19.89 -2.99
CA GLN A 181 -10.64 20.88 -2.39
C GLN A 181 -10.09 21.37 -1.06
N ALA A 182 -8.81 21.77 -1.05
CA ALA A 182 -8.08 22.19 0.15
C ALA A 182 -8.75 23.40 0.85
N GLU A 183 -9.30 24.35 0.08
CA GLU A 183 -10.04 25.51 0.60
C GLU A 183 -11.27 25.07 1.40
N ARG A 184 -12.05 24.12 0.85
CA ARG A 184 -13.21 23.54 1.55
C ARG A 184 -12.78 22.71 2.76
N ALA A 185 -11.63 22.05 2.70
CA ALA A 185 -11.08 21.32 3.83
C ALA A 185 -10.72 22.28 4.98
N VAL A 186 -10.14 23.44 4.67
CA VAL A 186 -9.90 24.53 5.62
C VAL A 186 -11.19 24.97 6.29
N GLU A 187 -12.25 25.28 5.53
CA GLU A 187 -13.55 25.69 6.08
C GLU A 187 -14.12 24.65 7.06
N VAL A 188 -14.05 23.36 6.70
CA VAL A 188 -14.50 22.26 7.58
C VAL A 188 -13.69 22.23 8.86
N VAL A 189 -12.36 22.34 8.79
CA VAL A 189 -11.49 22.28 9.96
C VAL A 189 -11.67 23.50 10.87
N GLU A 190 -11.80 24.70 10.31
CA GLU A 190 -12.03 25.93 11.07
C GLU A 190 -13.35 25.86 11.86
N HIS A 191 -14.44 25.41 11.23
CA HIS A 191 -15.70 25.22 11.94
C HIS A 191 -15.60 24.16 13.05
N MET A 192 -14.86 23.06 12.80
CA MET A 192 -14.64 22.05 13.83
C MET A 192 -13.84 22.59 15.02
N LEU A 193 -12.91 23.51 14.80
CA LEU A 193 -12.08 24.11 15.85
C LEU A 193 -12.86 25.06 16.78
N GLU A 194 -14.03 25.56 16.35
CA GLU A 194 -14.92 26.36 17.20
C GLU A 194 -15.54 25.55 18.36
N ALA A 195 -15.64 24.23 18.21
CA ALA A 195 -16.18 23.36 19.24
C ALA A 195 -15.23 23.27 20.46
N PRO A 196 -15.72 23.43 21.71
CA PRO A 196 -14.88 23.37 22.91
C PRO A 196 -14.09 22.05 23.04
N ASP A 197 -14.72 20.94 22.69
CA ASP A 197 -14.18 19.57 22.82
C ASP A 197 -13.52 19.07 21.52
N ALA A 198 -13.19 19.98 20.60
CA ALA A 198 -12.57 19.63 19.34
C ALA A 198 -11.22 18.89 19.56
N PRO A 199 -10.88 17.87 18.75
CA PRO A 199 -9.58 17.21 18.81
C PRO A 199 -8.49 18.11 18.18
N LYS A 200 -8.17 19.22 18.87
CA LYS A 200 -7.37 20.35 18.36
C LYS A 200 -6.05 19.93 17.73
N GLN A 201 -5.34 18.97 18.33
CA GLN A 201 -4.07 18.49 17.80
C GLN A 201 -4.23 17.81 16.44
N LYS A 202 -5.21 16.91 16.31
CA LYS A 202 -5.49 16.20 15.06
C LYS A 202 -5.97 17.17 13.98
N LEU A 203 -6.84 18.12 14.36
CA LEU A 203 -7.32 19.16 13.46
C LEU A 203 -6.20 20.09 13.01
N ALA A 204 -5.26 20.46 13.88
CA ALA A 204 -4.10 21.27 13.50
C ALA A 204 -3.21 20.56 12.45
N VAL A 205 -3.08 19.23 12.51
CA VAL A 205 -2.38 18.45 11.48
C VAL A 205 -3.14 18.47 10.15
N VAL A 206 -4.45 18.22 10.15
CA VAL A 206 -5.26 18.26 8.92
C VAL A 206 -5.30 19.68 8.32
N TYR A 207 -5.33 20.70 9.18
CA TYR A 207 -5.25 22.10 8.76
C TYR A 207 -3.91 22.41 8.12
N SER A 208 -2.81 21.95 8.73
CA SER A 208 -1.47 22.08 8.18
C SER A 208 -1.35 21.47 6.78
N GLN A 209 -1.94 20.28 6.60
CA GLN A 209 -2.01 19.62 5.29
C GLN A 209 -2.80 20.46 4.29
N ALA A 210 -4.03 20.86 4.63
CA ALA A 210 -4.85 21.68 3.75
C ALA A 210 -4.15 22.99 3.32
N LEU A 211 -3.50 23.68 4.27
CA LEU A 211 -2.74 24.90 3.98
C LEU A 211 -1.57 24.65 3.03
N SER A 212 -0.81 23.55 3.20
CA SER A 212 0.29 23.26 2.27
C SER A 212 -0.21 22.96 0.86
N PHE A 213 -1.40 22.38 0.70
CA PHE A 213 -2.02 22.15 -0.61
C PHE A 213 -2.54 23.43 -1.28
N MET A 214 -2.60 24.55 -0.54
CA MET A 214 -2.87 25.88 -1.09
C MET A 214 -1.56 26.70 -1.23
N ASP A 215 -0.41 26.03 -1.21
CA ASP A 215 0.93 26.64 -1.20
C ASP A 215 1.22 27.59 -0.03
N ASP A 216 0.39 27.61 1.03
CA ASP A 216 0.65 28.36 2.27
C ASP A 216 1.52 27.54 3.24
N LEU A 217 2.79 27.36 2.87
CA LEU A 217 3.76 26.65 3.73
C LEU A 217 4.00 27.36 5.07
N THR A 218 3.83 28.70 5.12
CA THR A 218 4.01 29.46 6.36
C THR A 218 2.88 29.17 7.35
N GLY A 219 1.63 29.21 6.89
CA GLY A 219 0.46 28.80 7.66
C GLY A 219 0.54 27.33 8.05
N ALA A 220 0.91 26.46 7.11
CA ALA A 220 1.10 25.04 7.38
C ALA A 220 2.10 24.79 8.51
N ARG A 221 3.25 25.49 8.49
CA ARG A 221 4.26 25.41 9.56
C ARG A 221 3.74 25.88 10.91
N ARG A 222 2.96 26.97 10.94
CA ARG A 222 2.32 27.45 12.19
C ARG A 222 1.34 26.40 12.75
N ALA A 223 0.49 25.83 11.90
CA ALA A 223 -0.47 24.79 12.29
C ALA A 223 0.23 23.52 12.78
N SER A 224 1.27 23.06 12.08
CA SER A 224 2.11 21.94 12.49
C SER A 224 2.81 22.20 13.83
N GLY A 225 3.35 23.41 14.03
CA GLY A 225 3.94 23.83 15.30
C GLY A 225 2.93 23.83 16.47
N ALA A 226 1.70 24.27 16.22
CA ALA A 226 0.62 24.18 17.21
C ALA A 226 0.28 22.71 17.55
N ALA A 227 0.29 21.80 16.57
CA ALA A 227 0.08 20.38 16.81
C ALA A 227 1.18 19.76 17.68
N LEU A 228 2.45 20.13 17.46
CA LEU A 228 3.59 19.71 18.29
C LEU A 228 3.46 20.27 19.71
N ALA A 229 3.08 21.55 19.88
CA ALA A 229 2.90 22.17 21.18
C ALA A 229 1.78 21.54 22.03
N LEU A 230 0.75 21.00 21.36
CA LEU A 230 -0.32 20.22 22.02
C LEU A 230 0.12 18.80 22.41
N GLY A 231 1.23 18.32 21.84
CA GLY A 231 1.83 17.03 22.18
C GLY A 231 2.71 16.48 21.06
N GLU A 232 3.75 15.77 21.44
CA GLU A 232 4.66 15.12 20.49
C GLU A 232 4.30 13.64 20.40
N ASN A 233 3.68 13.27 19.28
CA ASN A 233 3.34 11.89 18.97
C ASN A 233 3.57 11.63 17.48
N ALA A 234 3.38 10.39 17.05
CA ALA A 234 3.62 10.01 15.67
C ALA A 234 2.83 10.85 14.65
N LEU A 235 1.63 11.35 15.00
CA LEU A 235 0.84 12.19 14.11
C LEU A 235 1.46 13.58 13.93
N SER A 236 1.76 14.28 15.04
CA SER A 236 2.29 15.65 14.98
C SER A 236 3.72 15.70 14.42
N VAL A 237 4.56 14.73 14.78
CA VAL A 237 5.94 14.66 14.29
C VAL A 237 6.00 14.29 12.81
N ARG A 238 5.17 13.35 12.33
CA ARG A 238 5.12 13.01 10.90
C ARG A 238 4.71 14.20 10.03
N GLU A 239 3.76 15.02 10.49
CA GLU A 239 3.38 16.22 9.75
C GLU A 239 4.51 17.25 9.70
N ALA A 240 5.19 17.49 10.84
CA ALA A 240 6.37 18.37 10.86
C ALA A 240 7.48 17.88 9.91
N LEU A 241 7.74 16.57 9.87
CA LEU A 241 8.69 15.97 8.92
C LEU A 241 8.23 16.10 7.47
N ARG A 242 6.93 15.94 7.19
CA ARG A 242 6.37 16.14 5.84
C ARG A 242 6.65 17.56 5.34
N LEU A 243 6.43 18.57 6.18
CA LEU A 243 6.76 19.96 5.83
C LEU A 243 8.26 20.17 5.63
N CYS A 244 9.12 19.57 6.46
CA CYS A 244 10.57 19.61 6.23
C CYS A 244 10.97 19.01 4.86
N VAL A 245 10.29 17.96 4.37
CA VAL A 245 10.51 17.44 3.00
C VAL A 245 10.16 18.52 1.98
N LEU A 246 8.97 19.11 2.07
CA LEU A 246 8.47 20.09 1.10
C LEU A 246 9.33 21.36 1.05
N GLU A 247 9.82 21.80 2.21
CA GLU A 247 10.63 23.01 2.35
C GLU A 247 12.12 22.76 2.05
N GLY A 248 12.53 21.50 1.90
CA GLY A 248 13.95 21.12 1.79
C GLY A 248 14.76 21.36 3.09
N ASP A 249 14.10 21.54 4.23
CA ASP A 249 14.71 21.81 5.53
C ASP A 249 15.12 20.50 6.23
N TYR A 250 16.09 19.81 5.64
CA TYR A 250 16.57 18.51 6.12
C TYR A 250 17.33 18.62 7.45
N ALA A 251 17.92 19.77 7.78
CA ALA A 251 18.59 19.97 9.07
C ALA A 251 17.59 19.92 10.24
N ARG A 252 16.47 20.65 10.13
CA ARG A 252 15.37 20.58 11.10
C ARG A 252 14.75 19.18 11.10
N GLY A 253 14.57 18.59 9.93
CA GLY A 253 14.03 17.24 9.79
C GLY A 253 14.85 16.18 10.53
N LEU A 254 16.17 16.19 10.38
CA LEU A 254 17.08 15.29 11.10
C LEU A 254 17.02 15.51 12.63
N ALA A 255 16.95 16.76 13.09
CA ALA A 255 16.79 17.04 14.52
C ALA A 255 15.47 16.46 15.08
N LEU A 256 14.37 16.57 14.33
CA LEU A 256 13.09 15.95 14.69
C LEU A 256 13.17 14.41 14.71
N LEU A 257 13.93 13.80 13.79
CA LEU A 257 14.13 12.35 13.80
C LEU A 257 14.92 11.89 15.03
N THR A 258 16.02 12.56 15.36
CA THR A 258 16.81 12.24 16.56
C THR A 258 15.94 12.34 17.82
N HIS A 259 15.20 13.43 17.95
CA HIS A 259 14.28 13.63 19.07
C HIS A 259 13.19 12.55 19.12
N ALA A 260 12.58 12.20 17.99
CA ALA A 260 11.59 11.14 17.92
C ALA A 260 12.16 9.78 18.34
N GLN A 261 13.41 9.46 17.98
CA GLN A 261 14.10 8.25 18.41
C GLN A 261 14.35 8.25 19.92
N GLU A 262 14.84 9.36 20.49
CA GLU A 262 15.04 9.53 21.94
C GLU A 262 13.74 9.36 22.72
N CYS A 263 12.63 9.90 22.20
CA CYS A 263 11.29 9.76 22.77
C CYS A 263 10.58 8.44 22.41
N LYS A 264 11.22 7.55 21.64
CA LYS A 264 10.63 6.28 21.16
C LYS A 264 9.30 6.45 20.41
N ILE A 265 9.19 7.52 19.61
CA ILE A 265 8.05 7.79 18.74
C ILE A 265 8.22 7.00 17.44
N GLU A 266 7.31 6.05 17.17
CA GLU A 266 7.36 5.23 15.96
C GLU A 266 6.87 6.00 14.73
N LEU A 267 7.81 6.38 13.85
CA LEU A 267 7.51 7.19 12.67
C LEU A 267 7.25 6.37 11.40
N GLY A 268 7.61 5.08 11.38
CA GLY A 268 7.61 4.24 10.17
C GLY A 268 8.80 4.54 9.25
N ASP A 269 8.87 3.90 8.08
CA ASP A 269 10.04 3.97 7.20
C ASP A 269 10.06 5.21 6.29
N MET A 270 8.90 5.63 5.79
CA MET A 270 8.82 6.50 4.61
C MET A 270 9.41 7.90 4.83
N LEU A 271 8.97 8.61 5.87
CA LEU A 271 9.42 9.98 6.14
C LEU A 271 10.88 10.03 6.60
N PRO A 272 11.35 9.17 7.53
CA PRO A 272 12.77 9.08 7.84
C PRO A 272 13.64 8.80 6.61
N ARG A 273 13.22 7.86 5.75
CA ARG A 273 13.93 7.58 4.50
C ARG A 273 14.04 8.80 3.57
N LYS A 274 12.95 9.59 3.43
CA LYS A 274 12.98 10.84 2.65
C LYS A 274 13.95 11.86 3.24
N MET A 275 13.97 12.01 4.56
CA MET A 275 14.92 12.89 5.25
C MET A 275 16.36 12.47 5.00
N TYR A 276 16.69 11.19 5.18
CA TYR A 276 18.04 10.69 4.95
C TYR A 276 18.49 10.85 3.49
N PHE A 277 17.62 10.57 2.51
CA PHE A 277 17.95 10.83 1.11
C PHE A 277 18.21 12.32 0.85
N GLY A 278 17.34 13.20 1.34
CA GLY A 278 17.50 14.65 1.17
C GLY A 278 18.75 15.21 1.86
N ALA A 279 19.11 14.65 3.01
CA ALA A 279 20.34 14.96 3.74
C ALA A 279 21.61 14.29 3.17
N ARG A 280 21.51 13.57 2.04
CA ARG A 280 22.62 12.79 1.44
C ARG A 280 23.21 11.70 2.35
N MET A 281 22.40 11.15 3.24
CA MET A 281 22.75 10.03 4.13
C MET A 281 22.27 8.72 3.50
N ILE A 282 22.94 8.28 2.42
CA ILE A 282 22.43 7.19 1.58
C ILE A 282 22.40 5.84 2.29
N GLY A 283 23.38 5.52 3.15
CA GLY A 283 23.41 4.28 3.91
C GLY A 283 22.23 4.15 4.87
N GLU A 284 21.94 5.21 5.62
CA GLU A 284 20.80 5.32 6.52
C GLU A 284 19.48 5.25 5.75
N ALA A 285 19.38 5.97 4.63
CA ALA A 285 18.19 5.92 3.77
C ALA A 285 17.93 4.51 3.22
N LEU A 286 18.97 3.80 2.80
CA LEU A 286 18.86 2.43 2.31
C LEU A 286 18.58 1.44 3.43
N LYS A 287 19.07 1.68 4.66
CA LYS A 287 18.78 0.84 5.82
C LYS A 287 17.30 0.85 6.19
N MET A 288 16.60 1.98 6.00
CA MET A 288 15.15 2.07 6.21
C MET A 288 14.34 1.09 5.34
N PHE A 289 14.92 0.58 4.23
CA PHE A 289 14.23 -0.43 3.42
C PHE A 289 14.11 -1.79 4.11
N VAL A 290 14.93 -2.08 5.12
CA VAL A 290 14.76 -3.28 5.97
C VAL A 290 13.43 -3.21 6.72
N GLU A 291 12.94 -2.03 7.08
CA GLU A 291 11.77 -1.86 7.95
C GLU A 291 10.44 -1.74 7.18
N ILE A 292 10.44 -1.99 5.86
CA ILE A 292 9.24 -1.79 5.05
C ILE A 292 8.08 -2.69 5.51
N PRO A 293 6.86 -2.14 5.71
CA PRO A 293 5.71 -2.92 6.20
C PRO A 293 5.32 -4.11 5.32
N HIS A 294 5.70 -4.05 4.04
CA HIS A 294 5.40 -5.07 3.04
C HIS A 294 6.08 -6.42 3.30
N LYS A 295 7.12 -6.48 4.16
CA LYS A 295 7.74 -7.74 4.57
C LYS A 295 6.94 -8.49 5.63
N ALA A 296 6.07 -7.79 6.38
CA ALA A 296 5.40 -8.36 7.54
C ALA A 296 4.50 -9.57 7.21
N PRO A 297 3.73 -9.59 6.11
CA PRO A 297 3.00 -10.80 5.71
C PRO A 297 3.94 -11.98 5.44
N LEU A 298 5.05 -11.75 4.75
CA LEU A 298 6.03 -12.79 4.42
C LEU A 298 6.67 -13.36 5.69
N GLN A 299 7.11 -12.50 6.61
CA GLN A 299 7.67 -12.91 7.91
C GLN A 299 6.65 -13.64 8.78
N ALA A 300 5.38 -13.26 8.74
CA ALA A 300 4.33 -13.90 9.51
C ALA A 300 4.00 -15.31 8.99
N HIS A 301 4.00 -15.52 7.67
CA HIS A 301 3.75 -16.83 7.05
C HIS A 301 4.98 -17.75 7.04
N PHE A 302 6.19 -17.19 6.96
CA PHE A 302 7.43 -17.95 6.78
C PHE A 302 8.52 -17.55 7.78
N ARG A 303 8.14 -17.36 9.05
CA ARG A 303 9.06 -16.96 10.13
C ARG A 303 10.32 -17.81 10.17
N ASP A 304 10.18 -19.13 10.07
CA ASP A 304 11.29 -20.08 10.19
C ASP A 304 12.22 -20.10 8.98
N LYS A 305 11.77 -19.57 7.83
CA LYS A 305 12.59 -19.45 6.61
C LYS A 305 13.10 -18.03 6.37
N TYR A 306 12.54 -17.01 7.03
CA TYR A 306 12.93 -15.63 6.74
C TYR A 306 14.35 -15.36 7.24
N TYR A 307 15.26 -15.00 6.34
CA TYR A 307 16.62 -14.60 6.69
C TYR A 307 16.64 -13.11 7.01
N ASP A 308 16.74 -12.77 8.30
CA ASP A 308 16.93 -11.39 8.74
C ASP A 308 18.41 -11.01 8.69
N CYS A 309 18.79 -10.23 7.68
CA CYS A 309 20.17 -9.81 7.51
C CYS A 309 20.65 -8.81 8.58
N THR A 310 19.76 -8.29 9.44
CA THR A 310 20.11 -7.37 10.53
C THR A 310 20.31 -8.07 11.86
N ASP A 311 19.87 -9.32 11.99
CA ASP A 311 20.15 -10.14 13.16
C ASP A 311 21.59 -10.67 13.10
N PRO A 312 22.47 -10.28 14.05
CA PRO A 312 23.85 -10.76 14.08
C PRO A 312 23.96 -12.27 14.36
N GLU A 313 22.91 -12.91 14.88
CA GLU A 313 22.85 -14.36 15.14
C GLU A 313 22.28 -15.14 13.94
N ALA A 314 21.78 -14.47 12.90
CA ALA A 314 21.19 -15.14 11.74
C ALA A 314 22.23 -15.96 10.97
N GLN A 315 22.02 -17.29 10.94
CA GLN A 315 22.86 -18.22 10.20
C GLN A 315 22.30 -18.47 8.80
N ALA A 316 23.18 -18.44 7.80
CA ALA A 316 22.84 -18.82 6.44
C ALA A 316 22.60 -20.34 6.37
N ALA A 317 21.49 -20.74 5.77
CA ALA A 317 21.15 -22.13 5.52
C ALA A 317 20.98 -22.34 4.01
N GLY A 318 21.76 -23.28 3.46
CA GLY A 318 21.65 -23.77 2.09
C GLY A 318 21.41 -22.69 1.03
N GLY A 319 20.27 -22.79 0.34
CA GLY A 319 19.85 -21.89 -0.74
C GLY A 319 18.90 -20.78 -0.30
N LEU A 320 19.20 -19.54 -0.72
CA LEU A 320 18.36 -18.35 -0.47
C LEU A 320 17.50 -18.01 -1.70
N LEU A 321 16.20 -17.82 -1.50
CA LEU A 321 15.35 -17.12 -2.44
C LEU A 321 15.28 -15.63 -2.07
N VAL A 322 15.80 -14.76 -2.92
CA VAL A 322 15.67 -13.31 -2.74
C VAL A 322 14.50 -12.83 -3.58
N LEU A 323 13.45 -12.38 -2.91
CA LEU A 323 12.24 -11.92 -3.56
C LEU A 323 12.34 -10.44 -3.95
N PRO A 324 11.91 -10.08 -5.16
CA PRO A 324 11.76 -8.70 -5.53
C PRO A 324 10.54 -8.13 -4.79
N ILE A 325 10.51 -6.82 -4.60
CA ILE A 325 9.33 -6.13 -4.04
C ILE A 325 9.01 -4.87 -4.87
N PHE A 326 7.77 -4.36 -4.74
CA PHE A 326 7.23 -3.23 -5.51
C PHE A 326 7.08 -3.51 -7.01
N GLY A 327 7.09 -2.46 -7.85
CA GLY A 327 6.83 -2.56 -9.28
C GLY A 327 8.08 -2.88 -10.12
N PRO A 328 7.92 -3.10 -11.44
CA PRO A 328 9.04 -3.40 -12.33
C PRO A 328 10.08 -2.27 -12.41
N GLY A 329 9.67 -1.00 -12.23
CA GLY A 329 10.60 0.12 -12.18
C GLY A 329 11.53 0.08 -10.95
N ASP A 330 11.00 -0.35 -9.81
CA ASP A 330 11.79 -0.53 -8.59
C ASP A 330 12.77 -1.70 -8.74
N GLU A 331 12.37 -2.79 -9.41
CA GLU A 331 13.28 -3.90 -9.72
C GLU A 331 14.42 -3.48 -10.65
N LEU A 332 14.14 -2.69 -11.69
CA LEU A 332 15.19 -2.15 -12.55
C LEU A 332 16.19 -1.32 -11.73
N ARG A 333 15.69 -0.48 -10.81
CA ARG A 333 16.54 0.30 -9.89
C ARG A 333 17.37 -0.60 -8.98
N PHE A 334 16.77 -1.60 -8.34
CA PHE A 334 17.45 -2.47 -7.39
C PHE A 334 18.34 -3.54 -8.05
N ALA A 335 18.18 -3.80 -9.34
CA ALA A 335 19.10 -4.64 -10.10
C ALA A 335 20.55 -4.10 -10.11
N SER A 336 20.74 -2.83 -9.77
CA SER A 336 22.07 -2.21 -9.58
C SER A 336 22.95 -2.94 -8.57
N ILE A 337 22.37 -3.67 -7.61
CA ILE A 337 23.13 -4.42 -6.59
C ILE A 337 23.34 -5.89 -6.94
N TYR A 338 22.76 -6.42 -8.02
CA TYR A 338 22.75 -7.87 -8.27
C TYR A 338 24.15 -8.46 -8.44
N ASN A 339 25.06 -7.73 -9.09
CA ASN A 339 26.46 -8.15 -9.22
C ASN A 339 27.25 -8.10 -7.91
N LEU A 340 26.76 -7.38 -6.90
CA LEU A 340 27.36 -7.27 -5.56
C LEU A 340 26.84 -8.35 -4.61
N LEU A 341 25.69 -8.96 -4.90
CA LEU A 341 25.07 -9.98 -4.06
C LEU A 341 25.98 -11.18 -3.74
N PRO A 342 26.75 -11.75 -4.69
CA PRO A 342 27.63 -12.87 -4.40
C PRO A 342 28.68 -12.59 -3.32
N ASP A 343 29.12 -11.33 -3.19
CA ASP A 343 30.16 -10.94 -2.24
C ASP A 343 29.60 -10.59 -0.85
N ILE A 344 28.33 -10.18 -0.78
CA ILE A 344 27.69 -9.78 0.49
C ILE A 344 26.81 -10.87 1.12
N LEU A 345 26.34 -11.84 0.33
CA LEU A 345 25.47 -12.90 0.82
C LEU A 345 26.32 -14.04 1.43
N PRO A 346 26.07 -14.45 2.69
CA PRO A 346 26.77 -15.57 3.30
C PRO A 346 26.31 -16.95 2.78
N HIS A 347 25.39 -16.99 1.80
CA HIS A 347 24.73 -18.22 1.34
C HIS A 347 25.56 -18.92 0.26
N LYS A 348 25.50 -20.25 0.22
CA LYS A 348 26.23 -21.05 -0.80
C LYS A 348 25.67 -20.87 -2.21
N SER A 349 24.38 -20.57 -2.30
CA SER A 349 23.66 -20.33 -3.54
C SER A 349 22.47 -19.44 -3.27
N PHE A 350 22.07 -18.64 -4.26
CA PHE A 350 20.85 -17.85 -4.19
C PHE A 350 20.17 -17.79 -5.56
N THR A 351 18.85 -17.58 -5.53
CA THR A 351 18.01 -17.37 -6.70
C THR A 351 17.25 -16.06 -6.52
N LEU A 352 17.16 -15.25 -7.57
CA LEU A 352 16.40 -14.02 -7.55
C LEU A 352 15.01 -14.23 -8.15
N GLY A 353 13.97 -13.76 -7.49
CA GLY A 353 12.70 -13.55 -8.16
C GLY A 353 12.78 -12.33 -9.09
N CYS A 354 12.01 -12.33 -10.17
CA CYS A 354 11.82 -11.14 -10.99
C CYS A 354 10.43 -11.10 -11.61
N GLU A 355 9.96 -9.91 -12.00
CA GLU A 355 8.75 -9.81 -12.80
C GLU A 355 8.94 -10.49 -14.18
N PRO A 356 7.94 -11.24 -14.70
CA PRO A 356 8.06 -12.00 -15.94
C PRO A 356 8.59 -11.25 -17.18
N ARG A 357 8.16 -10.00 -17.42
CA ARG A 357 8.63 -9.09 -18.48
C ARG A 357 10.11 -8.75 -18.34
N LEU A 358 10.64 -8.74 -17.12
CA LEU A 358 12.05 -8.44 -16.85
C LEU A 358 12.95 -9.67 -16.94
N HIS A 359 12.39 -10.88 -16.94
CA HIS A 359 13.16 -12.13 -16.88
C HIS A 359 14.21 -12.22 -18.00
N ALA A 360 13.83 -11.98 -19.25
CA ALA A 360 14.76 -12.05 -20.37
C ALA A 360 15.88 -10.99 -20.29
N LEU A 361 15.56 -9.80 -19.77
CA LEU A 361 16.55 -8.73 -19.56
C LEU A 361 17.54 -9.11 -18.46
N PHE A 362 17.04 -9.57 -17.31
CA PHE A 362 17.89 -9.94 -16.17
C PHE A 362 18.72 -11.19 -16.44
N ALA A 363 18.17 -12.24 -17.06
CA ALA A 363 18.93 -13.43 -17.43
C ALA A 363 20.11 -13.09 -18.36
N ARG A 364 19.92 -12.14 -19.29
CA ARG A 364 20.99 -11.65 -20.17
C ARG A 364 22.00 -10.76 -19.45
N SER A 365 21.53 -9.93 -18.52
CA SER A 365 22.37 -8.96 -17.80
C SER A 365 23.20 -9.62 -16.69
N PHE A 366 22.68 -10.70 -16.10
CA PHE A 366 23.26 -11.37 -14.94
C PHE A 366 23.35 -12.89 -15.18
N PRO A 367 24.16 -13.35 -16.15
CA PRO A 367 24.17 -14.75 -16.60
C PRO A 367 24.63 -15.76 -15.53
N ARG A 368 25.18 -15.29 -14.41
CA ARG A 368 25.62 -16.12 -13.28
C ARG A 368 24.57 -16.23 -12.17
N ILE A 369 23.44 -15.54 -12.30
CA ILE A 369 22.39 -15.48 -11.29
C ILE A 369 21.14 -16.18 -11.84
N PRO A 370 20.62 -17.23 -11.17
CA PRO A 370 19.37 -17.84 -11.57
C PRO A 370 18.17 -16.96 -11.21
N PHE A 371 17.18 -16.91 -12.10
CA PHE A 371 15.95 -16.14 -11.92
C PHE A 371 14.70 -17.00 -11.94
N VAL A 372 13.73 -16.67 -11.09
CA VAL A 372 12.36 -17.20 -11.11
C VAL A 372 11.40 -16.07 -11.46
N SER A 373 10.56 -16.27 -12.48
CA SER A 373 9.50 -15.30 -12.81
C SER A 373 8.37 -15.38 -11.78
N ILE A 374 8.11 -14.26 -11.11
CA ILE A 374 7.07 -14.12 -10.08
C ILE A 374 6.17 -12.94 -10.46
N LYS A 375 4.91 -13.24 -10.80
CA LYS A 375 3.88 -12.23 -11.05
C LYS A 375 3.39 -11.71 -9.70
N ARG A 376 3.43 -10.39 -9.51
CA ARG A 376 3.05 -9.72 -8.26
C ARG A 376 1.95 -8.72 -8.56
N LEU A 377 0.82 -8.84 -7.87
CA LEU A 377 -0.34 -7.98 -8.11
C LEU A 377 -0.30 -6.76 -7.19
N ARG A 378 -0.60 -5.59 -7.74
CA ARG A 378 -0.79 -4.36 -6.96
C ARG A 378 -2.22 -3.85 -7.06
N PHE A 379 -2.62 -3.48 -8.27
CA PHE A 379 -3.98 -3.10 -8.63
C PHE A 379 -4.52 -3.97 -9.77
N ASP A 380 -3.76 -4.96 -10.21
CA ASP A 380 -4.13 -5.81 -11.34
C ASP A 380 -5.24 -6.79 -10.98
N ARG A 381 -5.97 -7.26 -12.01
CA ARG A 381 -6.99 -8.29 -11.85
C ARG A 381 -6.35 -9.59 -11.33
N LEU A 382 -6.95 -10.15 -10.29
CA LEU A 382 -6.55 -11.43 -9.71
C LEU A 382 -7.08 -12.59 -10.56
N ASP A 383 -6.18 -13.40 -11.10
CA ASP A 383 -6.50 -14.74 -11.60
C ASP A 383 -6.16 -15.75 -10.51
N LEU A 384 -7.19 -16.30 -9.84
CA LEU A 384 -7.02 -17.25 -8.73
C LEU A 384 -6.17 -18.47 -9.09
N ALA A 385 -6.14 -18.90 -10.37
CA ALA A 385 -5.35 -20.05 -10.79
C ALA A 385 -3.84 -19.84 -10.58
N ASP A 386 -3.38 -18.58 -10.61
CA ASP A 386 -1.97 -18.20 -10.43
C ASP A 386 -1.57 -18.07 -8.95
N TYR A 387 -2.53 -18.05 -8.00
CA TYR A 387 -2.27 -17.73 -6.58
C TYR A 387 -2.86 -18.74 -5.58
N ASN A 388 -3.56 -19.77 -6.04
CA ASN A 388 -4.28 -20.73 -5.19
C ASN A 388 -3.40 -21.65 -4.32
N THR A 389 -2.07 -21.60 -4.44
CA THR A 389 -1.15 -22.35 -3.57
C THR A 389 -0.58 -21.52 -2.42
N LEU A 390 -0.88 -20.21 -2.38
CA LEU A 390 -0.44 -19.32 -1.33
C LEU A 390 -1.22 -19.57 -0.03
N PRO A 391 -0.56 -19.45 1.15
CA PRO A 391 -1.23 -19.61 2.44
C PRO A 391 -2.17 -18.45 2.79
N GLY A 392 -2.02 -17.30 2.12
CA GLY A 392 -2.85 -16.13 2.35
C GLY A 392 -2.86 -15.14 1.19
N SER A 393 -4.01 -14.50 0.97
CA SER A 393 -4.18 -13.46 -0.05
C SER A 393 -3.40 -12.17 0.26
N ASP A 394 -2.77 -12.07 1.43
CA ASP A 394 -1.85 -10.99 1.81
C ASP A 394 -0.44 -11.17 1.22
N LEU A 395 -0.20 -12.27 0.49
CA LEU A 395 1.06 -12.53 -0.22
C LEU A 395 1.01 -12.28 -1.73
N ILE A 396 -0.16 -11.97 -2.32
CA ILE A 396 -0.32 -11.79 -3.79
C ILE A 396 0.54 -10.65 -4.37
N GLY A 397 0.94 -9.69 -3.53
CA GLY A 397 1.83 -8.60 -3.92
C GLY A 397 3.32 -8.95 -3.87
N VAL A 398 3.67 -10.17 -3.46
CA VAL A 398 5.06 -10.63 -3.30
C VAL A 398 5.31 -11.97 -3.99
N LEU A 399 4.30 -12.84 -4.07
CA LEU A 399 4.39 -14.19 -4.61
C LEU A 399 3.21 -14.51 -5.54
N ASP A 400 3.48 -15.34 -6.53
CA ASP A 400 2.51 -16.19 -7.22
C ASP A 400 2.81 -17.67 -6.90
N ASN A 401 2.11 -18.60 -7.56
CA ASN A 401 2.33 -20.04 -7.41
C ASN A 401 3.75 -20.49 -7.78
N ARG A 402 4.42 -19.81 -8.72
CA ARG A 402 5.81 -20.13 -9.13
C ARG A 402 6.80 -19.69 -8.05
N GLY A 403 6.63 -18.47 -7.53
CA GLY A 403 7.37 -17.97 -6.38
C GLY A 403 7.17 -18.84 -5.14
N MET A 404 5.93 -19.31 -4.90
CA MET A 404 5.63 -20.23 -3.79
C MET A 404 6.33 -21.59 -3.95
N ALA A 405 6.39 -22.13 -5.17
CA ALA A 405 7.14 -23.36 -5.44
C ALA A 405 8.64 -23.15 -5.16
N ALA A 406 9.23 -22.06 -5.65
CA ALA A 406 10.62 -21.71 -5.39
C ALA A 406 10.89 -21.50 -3.88
N LEU A 407 9.97 -20.86 -3.15
CA LEU A 407 10.10 -20.65 -1.70
C LEU A 407 10.04 -21.97 -0.93
N ARG A 408 9.25 -22.95 -1.38
CA ARG A 408 9.21 -24.29 -0.77
C ARG A 408 10.54 -25.02 -0.93
N GLU A 409 11.16 -24.90 -2.09
CA GLU A 409 12.47 -25.51 -2.42
C GLU A 409 13.65 -24.81 -1.72
N ALA A 410 13.59 -23.49 -1.55
CA ALA A 410 14.63 -22.74 -0.85
C ALA A 410 14.64 -23.02 0.66
N ASP A 411 15.82 -23.01 1.26
CA ASP A 411 15.98 -23.17 2.71
C ASP A 411 15.60 -21.86 3.44
N GLN A 412 15.93 -20.72 2.84
CA GLN A 412 15.65 -19.39 3.36
C GLN A 412 15.06 -18.44 2.31
N VAL A 413 14.41 -17.37 2.78
CA VAL A 413 13.84 -16.30 1.96
C VAL A 413 14.17 -14.93 2.54
N ALA A 414 14.47 -13.95 1.69
CA ALA A 414 14.65 -12.55 2.07
C ALA A 414 14.13 -11.62 0.96
N LEU A 415 14.02 -10.32 1.23
CA LEU A 415 13.70 -9.34 0.20
C LEU A 415 14.98 -8.72 -0.35
N VAL A 416 14.99 -8.38 -1.65
CA VAL A 416 16.11 -7.64 -2.27
C VAL A 416 16.44 -6.34 -1.52
N THR A 417 15.41 -5.69 -0.97
CA THR A 417 15.49 -4.45 -0.21
C THR A 417 16.27 -4.59 1.09
N ASP A 418 16.34 -5.78 1.67
CA ASP A 418 17.07 -6.03 2.91
C ASP A 418 18.58 -5.82 2.73
N PHE A 419 19.08 -6.04 1.51
CA PHE A 419 20.51 -6.00 1.20
C PHE A 419 21.00 -4.66 0.65
N LEU A 420 20.12 -3.70 0.37
CA LEU A 420 20.50 -2.43 -0.26
C LEU A 420 21.57 -1.68 0.54
N HIS A 421 21.39 -1.57 1.85
CA HIS A 421 22.32 -0.88 2.74
C HIS A 421 23.66 -1.61 2.93
N LYS A 422 23.69 -2.93 2.71
CA LYS A 422 24.93 -3.72 2.73
C LYS A 422 25.71 -3.62 1.43
N ALA A 423 24.98 -3.60 0.30
CA ALA A 423 25.57 -3.46 -1.03
C ALA A 423 26.05 -2.03 -1.30
N LEU A 424 25.31 -1.03 -0.82
CA LEU A 424 25.54 0.39 -1.08
C LEU A 424 25.54 1.18 0.24
N PRO A 425 26.50 0.94 1.15
CA PRO A 425 26.56 1.62 2.45
C PRO A 425 26.82 3.14 2.34
N ASP A 426 27.44 3.59 1.26
CA ASP A 426 27.78 4.98 0.97
C ASP A 426 27.81 5.23 -0.54
N TYR A 427 28.14 6.46 -0.95
CA TYR A 427 28.22 6.84 -2.35
C TYR A 427 29.43 6.23 -3.10
N ASP A 428 30.49 5.85 -2.39
CA ASP A 428 31.71 5.30 -3.00
C ASP A 428 31.53 3.82 -3.36
N ALA A 429 30.58 3.14 -2.71
CA ALA A 429 30.20 1.77 -3.04
C ALA A 429 29.48 1.60 -4.39
N PHE A 430 29.05 2.70 -5.04
CA PHE A 430 28.40 2.64 -6.35
C PHE A 430 29.42 2.34 -7.46
N PRO A 431 29.29 1.23 -8.20
CA PRO A 431 30.31 0.86 -9.20
C PRO A 431 30.43 1.82 -10.38
N GLY A 432 29.42 2.69 -10.61
CA GLY A 432 29.35 3.59 -11.76
C GLY A 432 29.25 2.89 -13.13
N ALA A 433 29.08 1.56 -13.14
CA ALA A 433 29.04 0.74 -14.34
C ALA A 433 27.60 0.40 -14.75
N ALA A 434 27.38 0.23 -16.06
CA ALA A 434 26.13 -0.29 -16.57
C ALA A 434 25.92 -1.75 -16.10
N TYR A 435 24.74 -2.03 -15.55
CA TYR A 435 24.38 -3.36 -15.04
C TYR A 435 23.26 -4.03 -15.83
N LEU A 436 22.68 -3.36 -16.83
CA LEU A 436 21.67 -3.92 -17.73
C LEU A 436 22.26 -4.05 -19.13
N THR A 437 22.11 -5.23 -19.71
CA THR A 437 22.48 -5.53 -21.10
C THR A 437 21.21 -5.56 -21.93
N PRO A 438 20.97 -4.61 -22.88
CA PRO A 438 19.79 -4.64 -23.73
C PRO A 438 19.84 -5.82 -24.72
N ASP A 439 18.69 -6.14 -25.33
CA ASP A 439 18.67 -7.10 -26.42
C ASP A 439 19.41 -6.51 -27.63
N ALA A 440 20.35 -7.26 -28.21
CA ALA A 440 21.27 -6.72 -29.20
C ALA A 440 20.57 -6.42 -30.54
N ASP A 441 19.59 -7.24 -30.94
CA ASP A 441 18.79 -7.01 -32.14
C ASP A 441 17.83 -5.84 -31.94
N GLY A 442 17.15 -5.78 -30.80
CA GLY A 442 16.30 -4.65 -30.42
C GLY A 442 17.08 -3.34 -30.36
N ALA A 443 18.27 -3.33 -29.76
CA ALA A 443 19.13 -2.16 -29.71
C ALA A 443 19.56 -1.69 -31.10
N ARG A 444 19.91 -2.61 -32.01
CA ARG A 444 20.22 -2.27 -33.42
C ARG A 444 19.01 -1.69 -34.14
N ALA A 445 17.84 -2.30 -33.96
CA ALA A 445 16.60 -1.85 -34.60
C ALA A 445 16.20 -0.45 -34.13
N TRP A 446 16.33 -0.15 -32.82
CA TRP A 446 16.09 1.18 -32.28
C TRP A 446 17.15 2.18 -32.72
N SER A 447 18.43 1.81 -32.68
CA SER A 447 19.52 2.69 -33.13
C SER A 447 19.42 3.07 -34.60
N ALA A 448 18.78 2.25 -35.44
CA ALA A 448 18.54 2.57 -36.85
C ALA A 448 17.42 3.62 -37.06
N GLN A 449 16.53 3.78 -36.07
CA GLN A 449 15.38 4.70 -36.13
C GLN A 449 15.61 5.99 -35.33
N LEU A 450 16.45 5.93 -34.31
CA LEU A 450 16.73 7.07 -33.44
C LEU A 450 17.71 8.06 -34.10
N PRO A 451 17.57 9.36 -33.80
CA PRO A 451 18.50 10.36 -34.30
C PRO A 451 19.92 10.12 -33.79
N LYS A 452 20.91 10.60 -34.57
CA LYS A 452 22.31 10.56 -34.16
C LYS A 452 22.59 11.65 -33.13
N GLY A 453 23.48 11.34 -32.19
CA GLY A 453 23.91 12.27 -31.14
C GLY A 453 23.48 11.81 -29.74
N PRO A 454 23.73 12.65 -28.72
CA PRO A 454 23.29 12.37 -27.35
C PRO A 454 21.76 12.32 -27.25
N LEU A 455 21.24 11.19 -26.78
CA LEU A 455 19.81 10.98 -26.53
C LEU A 455 19.54 10.93 -25.02
N VAL A 456 18.54 11.68 -24.57
CA VAL A 456 18.11 11.68 -23.15
C VAL A 456 16.62 11.36 -23.08
N GLY A 457 16.30 10.21 -22.51
CA GLY A 457 14.91 9.81 -22.25
C GLY A 457 14.35 10.51 -21.01
N LEU A 458 13.15 11.07 -21.09
CA LEU A 458 12.50 11.76 -19.98
C LEU A 458 11.16 11.09 -19.62
N SER A 459 10.94 10.92 -18.32
CA SER A 459 9.64 10.65 -17.70
C SER A 459 9.62 11.40 -16.37
N TRP A 460 8.60 12.24 -16.18
CA TRP A 460 8.60 13.27 -15.13
C TRP A 460 7.56 13.04 -14.03
N ARG A 461 6.60 12.15 -14.27
CA ARG A 461 5.57 11.80 -13.28
C ARG A 461 5.15 10.34 -13.37
N SER A 462 4.46 9.90 -12.32
CA SER A 462 3.74 8.63 -12.35
C SER A 462 2.33 8.84 -12.89
N SER A 463 1.75 7.81 -13.53
CA SER A 463 0.31 7.79 -13.84
C SER A 463 -0.59 7.84 -12.60
N LEU A 464 -0.06 7.49 -11.42
CA LEU A 464 -0.77 7.62 -10.15
C LEU A 464 -0.65 9.04 -9.61
N THR A 465 -1.57 9.89 -10.04
CA THR A 465 -1.67 11.32 -9.70
C THR A 465 -2.56 11.53 -8.48
N THR A 466 -2.10 11.10 -7.30
CA THR A 466 -2.71 11.59 -6.04
C THR A 466 -2.02 12.89 -5.63
N HIS A 467 -2.72 13.79 -4.95
CA HIS A 467 -2.14 15.08 -4.56
C HIS A 467 -0.87 14.97 -3.71
N SER A 468 -0.83 14.03 -2.77
CA SER A 468 0.38 13.71 -1.99
C SER A 468 1.54 13.12 -2.81
N ARG A 469 1.29 12.70 -4.06
CA ARG A 469 2.31 12.17 -4.98
C ARG A 469 2.80 13.26 -5.93
N ASN A 470 1.91 14.15 -6.33
CA ASN A 470 2.21 15.29 -7.20
C ASN A 470 3.23 16.24 -6.55
N GLU A 471 3.23 16.38 -5.21
CA GLU A 471 4.28 17.08 -4.44
C GLU A 471 5.72 16.54 -4.69
N HIS A 472 5.88 15.41 -5.38
CA HIS A 472 7.16 14.77 -5.68
C HIS A 472 7.42 14.60 -7.18
N TYR A 473 6.58 15.17 -8.03
CA TYR A 473 6.74 15.15 -9.48
C TYR A 473 7.14 16.53 -9.98
N LEU A 474 7.74 16.54 -11.17
CA LEU A 474 8.01 17.78 -11.88
C LEU A 474 6.88 18.03 -12.88
N THR A 475 6.54 19.29 -13.13
CA THR A 475 5.74 19.65 -14.30
C THR A 475 6.62 19.70 -15.55
N VAL A 476 6.02 19.64 -16.73
CA VAL A 476 6.78 19.79 -17.98
C VAL A 476 7.44 21.17 -18.10
N GLU A 477 6.82 22.20 -17.52
CA GLU A 477 7.34 23.56 -17.46
C GLU A 477 8.59 23.66 -16.57
N GLU A 478 8.65 22.92 -15.47
CA GLU A 478 9.84 22.85 -14.62
C GLU A 478 11.01 22.17 -15.32
N LEU A 479 10.73 21.30 -16.30
CA LEU A 479 11.74 20.70 -17.17
C LEU A 479 12.21 21.61 -18.30
N ALA A 480 11.58 22.76 -18.52
CA ALA A 480 11.92 23.67 -19.62
C ALA A 480 13.42 23.99 -19.77
N PRO A 481 14.19 24.21 -18.68
CA PRO A 481 15.62 24.47 -18.78
C PRO A 481 16.42 23.32 -19.42
N LEU A 482 15.93 22.07 -19.35
CA LEU A 482 16.59 20.93 -19.98
C LEU A 482 16.49 21.03 -21.51
N PHE A 483 15.34 21.41 -22.05
CA PHE A 483 15.11 21.50 -23.49
C PHE A 483 15.98 22.57 -24.17
N ALA A 484 16.50 23.54 -23.40
CA ALA A 484 17.43 24.56 -23.90
C ALA A 484 18.88 24.07 -24.06
N ILE A 485 19.22 22.84 -23.64
CA ILE A 485 20.58 22.30 -23.73
C ILE A 485 20.92 21.98 -25.20
N PRO A 486 21.91 22.65 -25.81
CA PRO A 486 22.20 22.47 -27.23
C PRO A 486 22.81 21.09 -27.52
N GLY A 487 22.45 20.51 -28.66
CA GLY A 487 23.05 19.26 -29.15
C GLY A 487 22.57 17.99 -28.46
N VAL A 488 21.51 18.06 -27.66
CA VAL A 488 20.85 16.90 -27.04
C VAL A 488 19.48 16.70 -27.69
N THR A 489 19.12 15.46 -27.99
CA THR A 489 17.75 15.10 -28.37
C THR A 489 17.04 14.44 -27.20
N PHE A 490 15.91 15.02 -26.80
CA PHE A 490 15.07 14.45 -25.75
C PHE A 490 14.06 13.46 -26.33
N VAL A 491 13.93 12.31 -25.70
CA VAL A 491 13.00 11.24 -26.09
C VAL A 491 11.91 11.15 -25.03
N ASN A 492 10.65 11.29 -25.44
CA ASN A 492 9.53 11.13 -24.52
C ASN A 492 9.39 9.66 -24.11
N LEU A 493 9.55 9.37 -22.82
CA LEU A 493 9.29 8.07 -22.19
C LEU A 493 8.12 8.13 -21.20
N GLN A 494 7.40 9.24 -21.14
CA GLN A 494 6.19 9.37 -20.35
C GLN A 494 5.11 8.44 -20.91
N TYR A 495 4.45 7.71 -20.01
CA TYR A 495 3.59 6.58 -20.36
C TYR A 495 2.10 6.85 -20.07
N ASP A 496 1.77 8.02 -19.52
CA ASP A 496 0.39 8.51 -19.42
C ASP A 496 0.09 9.49 -20.57
N ASP A 497 -1.14 10.01 -20.60
CA ASP A 497 -1.52 11.02 -21.60
C ASP A 497 -0.81 12.34 -21.30
N CYS A 498 -0.02 12.80 -22.28
CA CYS A 498 0.75 14.03 -22.21
C CYS A 498 0.68 14.82 -23.54
N ALA A 499 -0.39 14.68 -24.33
CA ALA A 499 -0.47 15.29 -25.66
C ALA A 499 -0.36 16.82 -25.63
N GLU A 500 -1.02 17.48 -24.67
CA GLU A 500 -0.94 18.94 -24.49
C GLU A 500 0.46 19.39 -24.04
N GLU A 501 1.08 18.66 -23.11
CA GLU A 501 2.43 18.90 -22.63
C GLU A 501 3.47 18.74 -23.76
N LEU A 502 3.30 17.75 -24.63
CA LEU A 502 4.14 17.55 -25.81
C LEU A 502 4.01 18.70 -26.81
N ALA A 503 2.78 19.11 -27.15
CA ALA A 503 2.55 20.25 -28.03
C ALA A 503 3.17 21.54 -27.47
N TRP A 504 3.15 21.70 -26.13
CA TRP A 504 3.81 22.81 -25.45
C TRP A 504 5.35 22.75 -25.59
N VAL A 505 5.96 21.57 -25.46
CA VAL A 505 7.42 21.40 -25.65
C VAL A 505 7.82 21.67 -27.11
N GLU A 506 7.09 21.10 -28.07
CA GLU A 506 7.41 21.21 -29.51
C GLU A 506 7.23 22.62 -30.09
N ALA A 507 6.45 23.47 -29.43
CA ALA A 507 6.25 24.86 -29.83
C ALA A 507 7.44 25.79 -29.48
N ARG A 508 8.51 25.26 -28.88
CA ARG A 508 9.70 25.98 -28.42
C ARG A 508 10.95 25.52 -29.16
#